data_AF-A0A2V9B8T5-F1
#
_entry.id   AF-A0A2V9B8T5-F1
#
_cell.length_a   1.000
_cell.length_b   1.000
_cell.length_c   1.000
_cell.angle_alpha   90.00
_cell.angle_beta   90.00
_cell.angle_gamma   90.00
#
_symmetry.space_group_name_H-M   'P 1'
#
loop_
_entity.id
_entity.type
_entity.pdbx_description
1 polymer ?
#
loop_
_entity_poly.entity_id
_entity_poly.type
_entity_poly.pdbx_seq_one_letter_code
_entity_poly.pdbx_strand_id
1 'polypeptide(L)'
;MRSKSIRFVRFTLPALATLFVLASSAVAGPPLICHAFDIGNAKSLPWISHDWNLTGGENYDTNNLAGDSLAILDGSKVPLVHMETLRRATLYARKDPMAAKQLLLKLVARAQSSESSSNPDAFALFDAAYLTEAYKQWLGEKNPANGLNGFAWIKKAIQLRGNDPQMEFAAALITLRGPEAEHQEYAQKATNGAKNDQLLARNLATHFLGSQSPTMAEMILENIPAKVARQ
;
A
#
# COMPACT_ATOMS: atom_id res chain seq x y z
N MET A 1 15.71 -62.98 -59.54
CA MET A 1 14.88 -62.79 -58.32
C MET A 1 15.58 -61.77 -57.42
N ARG A 2 14.81 -60.79 -56.91
CA ARG A 2 15.15 -59.77 -55.88
C ARG A 2 16.12 -58.64 -56.32
N SER A 3 15.69 -57.38 -56.53
CA SER A 3 15.06 -56.40 -55.61
C SER A 3 16.08 -55.63 -54.75
N LYS A 4 16.31 -54.34 -55.03
CA LYS A 4 15.77 -53.19 -54.24
C LYS A 4 16.49 -51.87 -54.58
N SER A 5 15.70 -50.88 -55.02
CA SER A 5 16.06 -49.46 -55.06
C SER A 5 16.34 -48.93 -53.65
N ILE A 6 17.40 -48.13 -53.52
CA ILE A 6 17.72 -47.36 -52.31
C ILE A 6 16.93 -46.04 -52.34
N ARG A 7 16.31 -45.73 -51.21
CA ARG A 7 15.33 -44.66 -50.99
C ARG A 7 15.99 -43.29 -50.83
N PHE A 8 15.32 -42.27 -51.37
CA PHE A 8 15.55 -40.85 -51.11
C PHE A 8 15.35 -40.51 -49.63
N VAL A 9 16.32 -39.83 -49.02
CA VAL A 9 16.20 -39.22 -47.68
C VAL A 9 15.76 -37.77 -47.86
N ARG A 10 14.57 -37.44 -47.35
CA ARG A 10 14.06 -36.06 -47.26
C ARG A 10 14.54 -35.45 -45.94
N PHE A 11 15.29 -34.35 -46.01
CA PHE A 11 15.62 -33.52 -44.85
C PHE A 11 14.50 -32.49 -44.64
N THR A 12 13.83 -32.56 -43.50
CA THR A 12 12.91 -31.52 -43.00
C THR A 12 13.53 -30.85 -41.79
N LEU A 13 13.88 -29.56 -41.89
CA LEU A 13 14.25 -28.73 -40.73
C LEU A 13 12.98 -28.20 -40.03
N PRO A 14 12.89 -28.22 -38.69
CA PRO A 14 11.76 -27.65 -37.97
C PRO A 14 11.92 -26.14 -37.77
N ALA A 15 10.80 -25.42 -37.86
CA ALA A 15 10.71 -23.99 -37.56
C ALA A 15 10.70 -23.76 -36.04
N LEU A 16 11.60 -22.89 -35.55
CA LEU A 16 11.64 -22.43 -34.17
C LEU A 16 10.59 -21.32 -33.99
N ALA A 17 9.50 -21.58 -33.27
CA ALA A 17 8.51 -20.57 -32.92
C ALA A 17 8.88 -19.93 -31.58
N THR A 18 9.36 -18.69 -31.62
CA THR A 18 9.65 -17.88 -30.43
C THR A 18 8.33 -17.35 -29.84
N LEU A 19 7.84 -17.94 -28.75
CA LEU A 19 6.74 -17.36 -27.97
C LEU A 19 7.29 -16.14 -27.20
N PHE A 20 6.97 -14.93 -27.66
CA PHE A 20 7.02 -13.75 -26.82
C PHE A 20 5.85 -13.81 -25.84
N VAL A 21 6.12 -14.21 -24.59
CA VAL A 21 5.18 -14.02 -23.49
C VAL A 21 5.18 -12.52 -23.17
N LEU A 22 4.13 -11.83 -23.62
CA LEU A 22 3.82 -10.48 -23.14
C LEU A 22 3.44 -10.60 -21.67
N ALA A 23 4.39 -10.36 -20.77
CA ALA A 23 4.10 -10.13 -19.38
C ALA A 23 3.26 -8.85 -19.28
N SER A 24 1.95 -8.97 -19.15
CA SER A 24 1.09 -7.84 -18.81
C SER A 24 1.52 -7.35 -17.43
N SER A 25 2.18 -6.20 -17.38
CA SER A 25 2.36 -5.46 -16.13
C SER A 25 0.96 -5.24 -15.56
N ALA A 26 0.61 -5.94 -14.49
CA ALA A 26 -0.61 -5.67 -13.76
C ALA A 26 -0.54 -4.21 -13.34
N VAL A 27 -1.44 -3.37 -13.89
CA VAL A 27 -1.58 -1.99 -13.44
C VAL A 27 -2.00 -2.09 -11.99
N ALA A 28 -1.04 -1.89 -11.08
CA ALA A 28 -1.30 -1.83 -9.66
C ALA A 28 -2.42 -0.80 -9.46
N GLY A 29 -3.49 -1.22 -8.79
CA GLY A 29 -4.64 -0.37 -8.50
C GLY A 29 -4.25 0.85 -7.67
N PRO A 30 -5.22 1.65 -7.20
CA PRO A 30 -4.89 2.80 -6.35
C PRO A 30 -4.12 2.31 -5.11
N PRO A 31 -2.86 2.76 -4.90
CA PRO A 31 -1.91 2.09 -3.99
C PRO A 31 -2.35 2.09 -2.53
N LEU A 32 -3.15 3.08 -2.12
CA LEU A 32 -3.69 3.13 -0.75
C LEU A 32 -4.86 2.16 -0.53
N ILE A 33 -5.38 1.52 -1.59
CA ILE A 33 -6.62 0.74 -1.56
C ILE A 33 -6.41 -0.71 -1.99
N CYS A 34 -5.61 -0.95 -3.02
CA CYS A 34 -5.57 -2.22 -3.75
C CYS A 34 -4.95 -3.38 -2.99
N HIS A 35 -4.16 -3.13 -1.95
CA HIS A 35 -3.55 -4.17 -1.12
C HIS A 35 -3.87 -3.92 0.34
N ALA A 36 -4.24 -4.98 1.06
CA ALA A 36 -4.36 -4.94 2.51
C ALA A 36 -3.00 -4.71 3.16
N PHE A 37 -3.00 -4.06 4.32
CA PHE A 37 -1.80 -3.97 5.13
C PHE A 37 -1.77 -5.13 6.14
N ASP A 38 -0.62 -5.79 6.26
CA ASP A 38 -0.38 -6.75 7.35
C ASP A 38 -0.28 -5.96 8.65
N ILE A 39 -1.18 -6.26 9.58
CA ILE A 39 -1.28 -5.65 10.91
C ILE A 39 -1.01 -6.67 12.03
N GLY A 40 -0.45 -7.83 11.69
CA GLY A 40 -0.23 -8.94 12.60
C GLY A 40 -1.55 -9.44 13.20
N ASN A 41 -1.59 -9.55 14.53
CA ASN A 41 -2.77 -10.00 15.27
C ASN A 41 -3.70 -8.85 15.69
N ALA A 42 -3.41 -7.61 15.26
CA ALA A 42 -4.26 -6.47 15.58
C ALA A 42 -5.63 -6.59 14.87
N LYS A 43 -6.64 -5.94 15.44
CA LYS A 43 -7.99 -5.90 14.86
C LYS A 43 -8.21 -4.59 14.12
N SER A 44 -8.97 -4.67 13.04
CA SER A 44 -9.45 -3.52 12.27
C SER A 44 -10.96 -3.68 12.02
N LEU A 45 -11.56 -2.78 11.23
CA LEU A 45 -12.97 -2.88 10.84
C LEU A 45 -13.28 -4.27 10.28
N PRO A 46 -14.49 -4.80 10.50
CA PRO A 46 -14.90 -6.09 9.97
C PRO A 46 -14.60 -6.20 8.48
N TRP A 47 -14.05 -7.34 8.06
CA TRP A 47 -13.76 -7.64 6.66
C TRP A 47 -13.94 -9.14 6.47
N ILE A 48 -14.88 -9.51 5.61
CA ILE A 48 -15.22 -10.92 5.34
C ILE A 48 -14.91 -11.33 3.89
N SER A 49 -14.46 -10.38 3.07
CA SER A 49 -14.01 -10.65 1.70
C SER A 49 -12.59 -11.22 1.70
N HIS A 50 -12.36 -12.19 0.81
CA HIS A 50 -11.03 -12.70 0.50
C HIS A 50 -10.35 -11.91 -0.64
N ASP A 51 -11.10 -11.01 -1.28
CA ASP A 51 -10.61 -10.10 -2.31
C ASP A 51 -10.17 -8.76 -1.71
N TRP A 52 -9.42 -7.98 -2.50
CA TRP A 52 -8.94 -6.66 -2.12
C TRP A 52 -10.06 -5.62 -1.94
N ASN A 53 -11.22 -5.85 -2.57
CA ASN A 53 -12.39 -4.98 -2.57
C ASN A 53 -13.61 -5.66 -1.92
N LEU A 54 -14.64 -4.87 -1.63
CA LEU A 54 -15.94 -5.34 -1.19
C LEU A 54 -16.61 -6.16 -2.28
N THR A 55 -16.98 -7.40 -1.95
CA THR A 55 -17.68 -8.33 -2.83
C THR A 55 -19.19 -8.13 -2.80
N GLY A 56 -19.70 -7.34 -1.85
CA GLY A 56 -21.13 -7.15 -1.61
C GLY A 56 -21.71 -8.12 -0.57
N GLY A 57 -20.93 -9.11 -0.12
CA GLY A 57 -21.33 -9.98 0.99
C GLY A 57 -21.22 -9.29 2.35
N GLU A 58 -20.52 -8.17 2.43
CA GLU A 58 -20.28 -7.44 3.68
C GLU A 58 -21.57 -6.79 4.18
N ASN A 59 -22.02 -7.18 5.38
CA ASN A 59 -23.21 -6.67 6.05
C ASN A 59 -22.87 -5.63 7.14
N TYR A 60 -21.72 -4.98 7.03
CA TYR A 60 -21.30 -3.94 7.96
C TYR A 60 -22.20 -2.70 7.84
N ASP A 61 -22.72 -2.23 8.98
CA ASP A 61 -23.56 -1.03 9.05
C ASP A 61 -22.69 0.23 8.99
N THR A 62 -22.75 0.94 7.87
CA THR A 62 -21.97 2.16 7.62
C THR A 62 -22.33 3.32 8.55
N ASN A 63 -23.46 3.27 9.26
CA ASN A 63 -23.77 4.24 10.32
C ASN A 63 -22.76 4.19 11.48
N ASN A 64 -22.13 3.03 11.70
CA ASN A 64 -21.10 2.86 12.73
C ASN A 64 -19.69 3.18 12.22
N LEU A 65 -19.52 3.41 10.91
CA LEU A 65 -18.22 3.58 10.26
C LEU A 65 -17.31 4.58 10.97
N ALA A 66 -17.82 5.76 11.28
CA ALA A 66 -17.02 6.79 11.93
C ALA A 66 -16.68 6.45 13.39
N GLY A 67 -17.63 5.87 14.14
CA GLY A 67 -17.44 5.50 15.54
C GLY A 67 -16.41 4.37 15.70
N ASP A 68 -16.60 3.29 14.96
CA ASP A 68 -15.74 2.11 15.03
C ASP A 68 -14.33 2.42 14.52
N SER A 69 -14.21 3.20 13.44
CA SER A 69 -12.90 3.64 12.94
C SER A 69 -12.15 4.44 14.01
N LEU A 70 -12.79 5.44 14.62
CA LEU A 70 -12.16 6.25 15.66
C LEU A 70 -11.75 5.40 16.87
N ALA A 71 -12.60 4.48 17.31
CA ALA A 71 -12.27 3.60 18.43
C ALA A 71 -11.01 2.76 18.19
N ILE A 72 -10.83 2.24 16.96
CA ILE A 72 -9.64 1.48 16.58
C ILE A 72 -8.40 2.39 16.51
N LEU A 73 -8.53 3.57 15.90
CA LEU A 73 -7.44 4.55 15.76
C LEU A 73 -6.98 5.09 17.13
N ASP A 74 -7.90 5.28 18.08
CA ASP A 74 -7.56 5.72 19.43
C ASP A 74 -6.88 4.62 20.25
N GLY A 75 -7.26 3.36 20.02
CA GLY A 75 -6.74 2.19 20.72
C GLY A 75 -5.38 1.70 20.22
N SER A 76 -4.88 2.19 19.09
CA SER A 76 -3.61 1.77 18.50
C SER A 76 -2.56 2.88 18.51
N LYS A 77 -1.28 2.46 18.51
CA LYS A 77 -0.11 3.33 18.29
C LYS A 77 0.77 2.81 17.16
N VAL A 78 0.23 1.92 16.33
CA VAL A 78 0.94 1.27 15.23
C VAL A 78 0.41 1.84 13.92
N PRO A 79 1.17 2.67 13.17
CA PRO A 79 0.69 3.31 11.95
C PRO A 79 0.06 2.35 10.93
N LEU A 80 0.60 1.13 10.77
CA LEU A 80 0.00 0.12 9.88
C LEU A 80 -1.45 -0.27 10.26
N VAL A 81 -1.80 -0.29 11.55
CA VAL A 81 -3.18 -0.52 12.00
C VAL A 81 -4.11 0.62 11.56
N HIS A 82 -3.61 1.85 11.63
CA HIS A 82 -4.35 3.03 11.20
C HIS A 82 -4.57 2.98 9.68
N MET A 83 -3.52 2.65 8.92
CA MET A 83 -3.57 2.50 7.46
C MET A 83 -4.60 1.45 7.03
N GLU A 84 -4.58 0.24 7.60
CA GLU A 84 -5.56 -0.81 7.26
C GLU A 84 -6.99 -0.42 7.64
N THR A 85 -7.16 0.23 8.78
CA THR A 85 -8.47 0.70 9.25
C THR A 85 -9.05 1.74 8.30
N LEU A 86 -8.24 2.73 7.91
CA LEU A 86 -8.66 3.79 6.99
C LEU A 86 -8.84 3.28 5.56
N ARG A 87 -8.06 2.28 5.14
CA ARG A 87 -8.27 1.57 3.86
C ARG A 87 -9.63 0.89 3.82
N ARG A 88 -9.93 0.05 4.81
CA ARG A 88 -11.25 -0.60 4.92
C ARG A 88 -12.37 0.42 5.02
N ALA A 89 -12.16 1.48 5.79
CA ALA A 89 -13.15 2.54 5.94
C ALA A 89 -13.42 3.25 4.61
N THR A 90 -12.40 3.47 3.79
CA THR A 90 -12.54 4.05 2.44
C THR A 90 -13.33 3.15 1.51
N LEU A 91 -13.16 1.84 1.61
CA LEU A 91 -13.92 0.87 0.83
C LEU A 91 -15.41 0.91 1.21
N TYR A 92 -15.74 0.94 2.50
CA TYR A 92 -17.13 1.11 2.97
C TYR A 92 -17.72 2.47 2.59
N ALA A 93 -16.96 3.54 2.77
CA ALA A 93 -17.35 4.91 2.46
C ALA A 93 -17.73 5.11 0.98
N ARG A 94 -17.17 4.32 0.05
CA ARG A 94 -17.53 4.40 -1.38
C ARG A 94 -19.01 4.12 -1.65
N LYS A 95 -19.66 3.30 -0.83
CA LYS A 95 -21.09 2.96 -0.97
C LYS A 95 -22.00 3.91 -0.18
N ASP A 96 -21.44 4.73 0.71
CA ASP A 96 -22.18 5.63 1.59
C ASP A 96 -21.48 7.01 1.69
N PRO A 97 -21.89 7.98 0.84
CA PRO A 97 -21.31 9.32 0.85
C PRO A 97 -21.52 10.09 2.17
N MET A 98 -22.55 9.75 2.95
CA MET A 98 -22.79 10.39 4.25
C MET A 98 -21.82 9.88 5.30
N ALA A 99 -21.62 8.57 5.36
CA ALA A 99 -20.58 7.98 6.21
C ALA A 99 -19.18 8.49 5.83
N ALA A 100 -18.89 8.62 4.52
CA ALA A 100 -17.64 9.20 4.02
C ALA A 100 -17.41 10.62 4.56
N LYS A 101 -18.40 11.50 4.41
CA LYS A 101 -18.33 12.88 4.88
C LYS A 101 -18.19 12.96 6.40
N GLN A 102 -18.96 12.17 7.15
CA GLN A 102 -18.90 12.16 8.61
C GLN A 102 -17.52 11.73 9.14
N LEU A 103 -16.96 10.65 8.61
CA LEU A 103 -15.64 10.17 9.02
C LEU A 103 -14.56 11.21 8.70
N LEU A 104 -14.56 11.77 7.48
CA LEU A 104 -13.59 12.79 7.10
C LEU A 104 -13.66 14.03 7.99
N LEU A 105 -14.87 14.55 8.25
CA LEU A 105 -15.05 15.74 9.11
C LEU A 105 -14.51 15.50 10.52
N LYS A 106 -14.73 14.31 11.10
CA LYS A 106 -14.22 13.96 12.42
C LYS A 106 -12.70 13.91 12.48
N LEU A 107 -12.06 13.27 11.50
CA LEU A 107 -10.59 13.20 11.46
C LEU A 107 -9.95 14.56 11.17
N VAL A 108 -10.52 15.36 10.25
CA VAL A 108 -10.02 16.72 9.97
C VAL A 108 -10.17 17.62 11.19
N ALA A 109 -11.31 17.58 11.90
CA ALA A 109 -11.49 18.35 13.13
C ALA A 109 -10.48 17.94 14.21
N ARG A 110 -10.20 16.64 14.35
CA ARG A 110 -9.17 16.11 15.25
C ARG A 110 -7.77 16.60 14.87
N ALA A 111 -7.41 16.56 13.58
CA ALA A 111 -6.15 17.07 13.08
C ALA A 111 -5.98 18.56 13.37
N GLN A 112 -6.98 19.39 13.04
CA GLN A 112 -6.95 20.84 13.29
C GLN A 112 -6.84 21.18 14.79
N SER A 113 -7.55 20.44 15.65
CA SER A 113 -7.46 20.60 17.10
C SER A 113 -6.07 20.24 17.62
N SER A 114 -5.49 19.17 17.10
CA SER A 114 -4.12 18.74 17.41
C SER A 114 -3.09 19.80 17.00
N GLU A 115 -3.21 20.35 15.78
CA GLU A 115 -2.30 21.38 15.27
C GLU A 115 -2.31 22.67 16.10
N SER A 116 -3.44 22.99 16.72
CA SER A 116 -3.60 24.18 17.56
C SER A 116 -3.20 23.95 19.02
N SER A 117 -2.83 22.72 19.39
CA SER A 117 -2.50 22.35 20.76
C SER A 117 -1.01 22.59 21.08
N SER A 118 -0.67 22.72 22.36
CA SER A 118 0.72 22.83 22.83
C SER A 118 1.51 21.52 22.69
N ASN A 119 0.83 20.40 22.49
CA ASN A 119 1.45 19.09 22.27
C ASN A 119 0.73 18.37 21.12
N PRO A 120 1.04 18.72 19.86
CA PRO A 120 0.39 18.15 18.70
C PRO A 120 0.51 16.62 18.65
N ASP A 121 -0.64 15.94 18.57
CA ASP A 121 -0.76 14.52 18.29
C ASP A 121 -0.49 14.27 16.80
N ALA A 122 0.59 13.55 16.52
CA ALA A 122 0.95 13.16 15.17
C ALA A 122 -0.02 12.16 14.55
N PHE A 123 -0.67 11.28 15.34
CA PHE A 123 -1.64 10.33 14.81
C PHE A 123 -2.90 11.05 14.30
N ALA A 124 -3.34 12.12 14.98
CA ALA A 124 -4.43 12.96 14.48
C ALA A 124 -4.16 13.49 13.07
N LEU A 125 -2.92 13.96 12.81
CA LEU A 125 -2.51 14.43 11.49
C LEU A 125 -2.37 13.29 10.49
N PHE A 126 -1.75 12.19 10.92
CA PHE A 126 -1.55 11.01 10.09
C PHE A 126 -2.87 10.42 9.59
N ASP A 127 -3.86 10.27 10.47
CA ASP A 127 -5.15 9.67 10.13
C ASP A 127 -5.93 10.54 9.13
N ALA A 128 -5.95 11.85 9.36
CA ALA A 128 -6.57 12.80 8.44
C ALA A 128 -5.84 12.85 7.09
N ALA A 129 -4.51 12.80 7.10
CA ALA A 129 -3.69 12.75 5.90
C ALA A 129 -4.00 11.51 5.05
N TYR A 130 -3.90 10.33 5.67
CA TYR A 130 -4.07 9.06 4.99
C TYR A 130 -5.49 8.94 4.40
N LEU A 131 -6.53 9.26 5.18
CA LEU A 131 -7.90 9.18 4.68
C LEU A 131 -8.15 10.15 3.52
N THR A 132 -7.63 11.38 3.62
CA THR A 132 -7.75 12.39 2.56
C THR A 132 -7.18 11.86 1.25
N GLU A 133 -5.98 11.28 1.27
CA GLU A 133 -5.33 10.77 0.06
C GLU A 133 -5.98 9.46 -0.44
N ALA A 134 -6.42 8.58 0.46
CA ALA A 134 -7.19 7.39 0.10
C ALA A 134 -8.52 7.75 -0.58
N TYR A 135 -9.22 8.77 -0.09
CA TYR A 135 -10.48 9.24 -0.67
C TYR A 135 -10.29 9.83 -2.06
N LYS A 136 -9.23 10.63 -2.27
CA LYS A 136 -8.86 11.16 -3.60
C LYS A 136 -8.59 10.06 -4.62
N GLN A 137 -8.03 8.94 -4.17
CA GLN A 137 -7.75 7.80 -5.02
C GLN A 137 -8.99 6.96 -5.37
N TRP A 138 -10.05 7.01 -4.55
CA TRP A 138 -11.13 6.00 -4.61
C TRP A 138 -12.56 6.53 -4.81
N LEU A 139 -12.90 7.70 -4.27
CA LEU A 139 -14.31 8.16 -4.20
C LEU A 139 -14.80 8.92 -5.45
N GLY A 140 -13.92 9.20 -6.41
CA GLY A 140 -14.28 9.86 -7.68
C GLY A 140 -14.72 11.31 -7.51
N GLU A 141 -15.60 11.80 -8.39
CA GLU A 141 -15.92 13.24 -8.52
C GLU A 141 -16.54 13.87 -7.26
N LYS A 142 -17.40 13.14 -6.55
CA LYS A 142 -18.10 13.62 -5.34
C LYS A 142 -17.30 13.42 -4.05
N ASN A 143 -15.98 13.32 -4.18
CA ASN A 143 -15.09 13.11 -3.05
C ASN A 143 -15.13 14.30 -2.05
N PRO A 144 -15.53 14.08 -0.79
CA PRO A 144 -15.57 15.14 0.23
C PRO A 144 -14.17 15.66 0.63
N ALA A 145 -13.09 14.97 0.26
CA ALA A 145 -11.72 15.38 0.52
C ALA A 145 -11.12 16.31 -0.56
N ASN A 146 -11.90 16.69 -1.58
CA ASN A 146 -11.47 17.63 -2.60
C ASN A 146 -11.08 18.98 -1.97
N GLY A 147 -9.92 19.50 -2.34
CA GLY A 147 -9.37 20.76 -1.79
C GLY A 147 -8.56 20.60 -0.49
N LEU A 148 -8.57 19.43 0.15
CA LEU A 148 -7.69 19.16 1.30
C LEU A 148 -6.29 18.74 0.85
N ASN A 149 -5.28 19.04 1.66
CA ASN A 149 -3.89 18.67 1.40
C ASN A 149 -3.39 17.63 2.42
N GLY A 150 -3.77 16.36 2.22
CA GLY A 150 -3.36 15.28 3.10
C GLY A 150 -1.85 15.07 3.11
N PHE A 151 -1.19 15.29 1.97
CA PHE A 151 0.27 15.21 1.91
C PHE A 151 1.00 16.27 2.75
N ALA A 152 0.44 17.47 2.95
CA ALA A 152 1.02 18.41 3.91
C ALA A 152 0.92 17.88 5.36
N TRP A 153 -0.21 17.27 5.72
CA TRP A 153 -0.41 16.68 7.04
C TRP A 153 0.47 15.45 7.29
N ILE A 154 0.70 14.58 6.29
CA ILE A 154 1.58 13.40 6.47
C ILE A 154 3.00 13.85 6.80
N LYS A 155 3.52 14.87 6.11
CA LYS A 155 4.87 15.42 6.38
C LYS A 155 5.01 15.94 7.80
N LYS A 156 4.01 16.66 8.27
CA LYS A 156 3.99 17.18 9.64
C LYS A 156 3.86 16.06 10.68
N ALA A 157 3.05 15.04 10.41
CA ALA A 157 2.92 13.87 11.29
C ALA A 157 4.26 13.12 11.45
N ILE A 158 4.96 12.87 10.34
CA ILE A 158 6.29 12.23 10.33
C ILE A 158 7.30 13.02 11.16
N GLN A 159 7.33 14.35 10.98
CA GLN A 159 8.21 15.23 11.76
C GLN A 159 7.93 15.15 13.26
N LEU A 160 6.66 15.20 13.67
CA LEU A 160 6.26 15.10 15.08
C LEU A 160 6.59 13.73 15.70
N ARG A 161 6.63 12.67 14.90
CA ARG A 161 6.95 11.30 15.36
C ARG A 161 8.44 10.98 15.37
N GLY A 162 9.27 11.88 14.86
CA GLY A 162 10.71 11.66 14.77
C GLY A 162 11.11 10.71 13.64
N ASN A 163 10.49 10.86 12.46
CA ASN A 163 10.76 10.04 11.26
C ASN A 163 10.41 8.56 11.42
N ASP A 164 9.18 8.29 11.87
CA ASP A 164 8.62 6.93 12.03
C ASP A 164 8.59 6.18 10.69
N PRO A 165 9.32 5.05 10.53
CA PRO A 165 9.43 4.36 9.25
C PRO A 165 8.11 3.85 8.66
N GLN A 166 7.11 3.54 9.48
CA GLN A 166 5.80 3.12 8.97
C GLN A 166 5.00 4.32 8.45
N MET A 167 5.19 5.51 9.03
CA MET A 167 4.61 6.73 8.45
C MET A 167 5.34 7.15 7.17
N GLU A 168 6.66 6.95 7.09
CA GLU A 168 7.41 7.14 5.85
C GLU A 168 6.92 6.19 4.74
N PHE A 169 6.57 4.95 5.10
CA PHE A 169 5.93 4.01 4.18
C PHE A 169 4.59 4.52 3.63
N ALA A 170 3.73 5.08 4.50
CA ALA A 170 2.49 5.71 4.04
C ALA A 170 2.75 6.88 3.08
N ALA A 171 3.74 7.73 3.38
CA ALA A 171 4.13 8.83 2.49
C ALA A 171 4.64 8.31 1.14
N ALA A 172 5.45 7.24 1.12
CA ALA A 172 5.92 6.61 -0.11
C ALA A 172 4.76 6.09 -0.99
N LEU A 173 3.69 5.55 -0.39
CA LEU A 173 2.49 5.12 -1.14
C LEU A 173 1.71 6.32 -1.70
N ILE A 174 1.59 7.40 -0.93
CA ILE A 174 0.92 8.64 -1.36
C ILE A 174 1.65 9.24 -2.56
N THR A 175 2.99 9.26 -2.52
CA THR A 175 3.83 9.88 -3.55
C THR A 175 4.17 8.96 -4.72
N LEU A 176 3.65 7.72 -4.76
CA LEU A 176 3.98 6.73 -5.80
C LEU A 176 3.73 7.25 -7.23
N ARG A 177 2.75 8.13 -7.42
CA ARG A 177 2.44 8.78 -8.72
C ARG A 177 2.87 10.26 -8.77
N GLY A 178 3.63 10.71 -7.78
CA GLY A 178 4.14 12.07 -7.64
C GLY A 178 5.59 12.22 -8.11
N PRO A 179 6.29 13.29 -7.67
CA PRO A 179 7.70 13.49 -8.00
C PRO A 179 8.59 12.33 -7.53
N GLU A 180 9.39 11.80 -8.44
CA GLU A 180 10.21 10.61 -8.19
C GLU A 180 11.17 10.77 -7.00
N ALA A 181 11.83 11.92 -6.89
CA ALA A 181 12.78 12.18 -5.80
C ALA A 181 12.11 12.13 -4.41
N GLU A 182 10.90 12.69 -4.29
CA GLU A 182 10.16 12.72 -3.02
C GLU A 182 9.65 11.31 -2.66
N HIS A 183 9.20 10.54 -3.66
CA HIS A 183 8.86 9.12 -3.48
C HIS A 183 10.05 8.29 -3.02
N GLN A 184 11.20 8.40 -3.71
CA GLN A 184 12.40 7.63 -3.41
C GLN A 184 12.92 7.91 -1.99
N GLU A 185 12.89 9.17 -1.54
CA GLU A 185 13.31 9.53 -0.18
C GLU A 185 12.47 8.79 0.88
N TYR A 186 11.14 8.81 0.75
CA TYR A 186 10.25 8.13 1.67
C TYR A 186 10.41 6.61 1.62
N ALA A 187 10.49 6.04 0.42
CA ALA A 187 10.68 4.61 0.22
C ALA A 187 12.00 4.13 0.84
N GLN A 188 13.08 4.91 0.73
CA GLN A 188 14.37 4.59 1.32
C GLN A 188 14.33 4.61 2.85
N LYS A 189 13.71 5.63 3.46
CA LYS A 189 13.56 5.71 4.92
C LYS A 189 12.72 4.55 5.47
N ALA A 190 11.61 4.22 4.82
CA ALA A 190 10.80 3.07 5.15
C ALA A 190 11.59 1.75 5.06
N THR A 191 12.32 1.55 3.96
CA THR A 191 13.16 0.36 3.74
C THR A 191 14.26 0.21 4.78
N ASN A 192 14.89 1.32 5.17
CA ASN A 192 15.90 1.32 6.23
C ASN A 192 15.31 0.93 7.59
N GLY A 193 14.13 1.44 7.94
CA GLY A 193 13.45 1.07 9.19
C GLY A 193 12.98 -0.38 9.21
N ALA A 194 12.59 -0.93 8.06
CA ALA A 194 12.11 -2.31 7.94
C ALA A 194 13.16 -3.37 8.32
N LYS A 195 14.45 -3.03 8.31
CA LYS A 195 15.53 -3.94 8.76
C LYS A 195 15.33 -4.45 10.18
N ASN A 196 14.65 -3.67 11.02
CA ASN A 196 14.33 -3.99 12.42
C ASN A 196 12.83 -4.13 12.69
N ASP A 197 11.99 -4.09 11.64
CA ASP A 197 10.54 -4.18 11.75
C ASP A 197 10.02 -5.17 10.69
N GLN A 198 9.81 -6.42 11.13
CA GLN A 198 9.33 -7.49 10.26
C GLN A 198 7.94 -7.21 9.68
N LEU A 199 7.09 -6.51 10.43
CA LEU A 199 5.75 -6.18 9.98
C LEU A 199 5.81 -5.15 8.84
N LEU A 200 6.65 -4.13 8.98
CA LEU A 200 6.92 -3.17 7.91
C LEU A 200 7.57 -3.84 6.70
N ALA A 201 8.54 -4.74 6.90
CA ALA A 201 9.20 -5.45 5.81
C ALA A 201 8.22 -6.25 4.94
N ARG A 202 7.25 -6.94 5.56
CA ARG A 202 6.19 -7.66 4.84
C ARG A 202 5.32 -6.72 4.01
N ASN A 203 4.93 -5.59 4.59
CA ASN A 203 4.12 -4.60 3.88
C ASN A 203 4.88 -3.98 2.70
N LEU A 204 6.17 -3.65 2.83
CA LEU A 204 7.00 -3.18 1.72
C LEU A 204 7.07 -4.22 0.60
N ALA A 205 7.25 -5.50 0.94
CA ALA A 205 7.29 -6.57 -0.04
C ALA A 205 5.97 -6.70 -0.83
N THR A 206 4.83 -6.62 -0.13
CA THR A 206 3.51 -6.69 -0.77
C THR A 206 3.24 -5.48 -1.67
N HIS A 207 3.63 -4.27 -1.25
CA HIS A 207 3.19 -3.03 -1.90
C HIS A 207 4.14 -2.47 -2.96
N PHE A 208 5.45 -2.74 -2.89
CA PHE A 208 6.42 -2.21 -3.87
C PHE A 208 7.09 -3.28 -4.72
N LEU A 209 7.18 -4.50 -4.22
CA LEU A 209 8.04 -5.53 -4.81
C LEU A 209 7.26 -6.57 -5.62
N GLY A 210 5.95 -6.73 -5.39
CA GLY A 210 5.16 -7.78 -6.04
C GLY A 210 5.72 -9.19 -5.81
N SER A 211 5.07 -10.22 -6.32
CA SER A 211 5.52 -11.62 -6.14
C SER A 211 6.77 -12.00 -6.95
N GLN A 212 7.50 -11.04 -7.54
CA GLN A 212 8.63 -11.29 -8.43
C GLN A 212 9.91 -10.52 -8.09
N SER A 213 9.96 -9.78 -6.99
CA SER A 213 11.23 -9.18 -6.59
C SER A 213 12.14 -10.16 -5.85
N PRO A 214 13.47 -10.02 -6.01
CA PRO A 214 14.43 -10.78 -5.23
C PRO A 214 14.15 -10.63 -3.74
N THR A 215 14.20 -11.75 -3.04
CA THR A 215 14.04 -11.84 -1.59
C THR A 215 15.01 -10.90 -0.88
N MET A 216 14.71 -10.49 0.35
CA MET A 216 15.62 -9.68 1.16
C MET A 216 17.03 -10.29 1.26
N ALA A 217 17.15 -11.62 1.17
CA ALA A 217 18.42 -12.33 1.11
C ALA A 217 19.23 -12.02 -0.18
N GLU A 218 18.57 -11.90 -1.32
CA GLU A 218 19.20 -11.59 -2.61
C GLU A 218 19.62 -10.11 -2.70
N MET A 219 18.83 -9.18 -2.14
CA MET A 219 19.21 -7.76 -2.06
C MET A 219 20.40 -7.52 -1.11
N ILE A 220 20.53 -8.33 -0.05
CA ILE A 220 21.70 -8.30 0.83
C ILE A 220 22.93 -8.84 0.10
N LEU A 221 22.77 -9.91 -0.70
CA LEU A 221 23.86 -10.51 -1.46
C LEU A 221 24.36 -9.62 -2.61
N GLU A 222 23.48 -8.86 -3.28
CA GLU A 222 23.88 -7.89 -4.32
C GLU A 222 24.64 -6.68 -3.78
N ASN A 223 24.41 -6.31 -2.51
CA ASN A 223 25.08 -5.17 -1.86
C ASN A 223 26.35 -5.55 -1.10
N ILE A 224 26.84 -6.79 -1.21
CA ILE A 224 28.17 -7.15 -0.69
C ILE A 224 29.21 -6.64 -1.71
N PRO A 225 30.05 -5.65 -1.36
CA PRO A 225 31.13 -5.24 -2.25
C PRO A 225 32.01 -6.44 -2.56
N ALA A 226 32.34 -6.65 -3.84
CA ALA A 226 33.02 -7.82 -4.42
C ALA A 226 34.44 -8.11 -3.87
N LYS A 227 34.83 -7.53 -2.74
CA LYS A 227 36.16 -7.65 -2.14
C LYS A 227 36.24 -8.57 -0.91
N VAL A 228 35.14 -9.21 -0.49
CA VAL A 228 35.14 -10.10 0.69
C VAL A 228 34.93 -11.58 0.34
N ALA A 229 34.62 -11.94 -0.92
CA ALA A 229 34.43 -13.33 -1.33
C ALA A 229 35.73 -14.07 -1.75
N ARG A 230 36.91 -13.59 -1.32
CA ARG A 230 38.19 -14.31 -1.47
C ARG A 230 39.11 -14.05 -0.28
N GLN A 231 38.84 -14.70 0.85
CA GLN A 231 39.86 -15.23 1.75
C GLN A 231 39.33 -16.53 2.36
#